data_AF-A0ABC9YKY7-F1
#
_entry.id   AF-A0ABC9YKY7-F1
#
_cell.length_a   1.000
_cell.length_b   1.000
_cell.length_c   1.000
_cell.angle_alpha   90.00
_cell.angle_beta   90.00
_cell.angle_gamma   90.00
#
_symmetry.space_group_name_H-M   'P 1'
#
loop_
_entity.id
_entity.type
_entity.pdbx_description
1 polymer ?
#
loop_
_entity_poly.entity_id
_entity_poly.type
_entity_poly.pdbx_seq_one_letter_code
_entity_poly.pdbx_strand_id
1 'polypeptide(L)'
;MATPIPATDTVATQTLVTGTEGEPENQPVPVSVAPIQKKKYTKKSVRLVKDDDEPGPSQEEEPEPEVITRSLSQSELRDMRKDFSRHPGEHIITWLLRCWDNGASSLELDGREAKQLGSLSREGGIDKAIGKKAQALSLWRRLLSSMKERYPFSEDAVCRPGKWTTMERGIQYLRELAVRELVYYDPDNAQLPTDPDEVRCTRPMWRKFVRSAPSSYANSLAVMDWKTEEAPTVDEVAGRLW
;
A
#
# COMPACT_ATOMS: atom_id res chain seq x y z
N MET A 1 84.92 7.78 -30.90
CA MET A 1 84.10 7.18 -31.97
C MET A 1 82.73 6.89 -31.39
N ALA A 2 81.69 7.63 -31.80
CA ALA A 2 80.30 7.27 -31.49
C ALA A 2 79.35 8.09 -32.38
N THR A 3 78.64 7.36 -33.25
CA THR A 3 77.37 7.71 -33.89
C THR A 3 76.80 6.40 -34.47
N PRO A 4 75.49 6.27 -34.77
CA PRO A 4 74.36 7.20 -34.55
C PRO A 4 73.05 6.52 -34.02
N ILE A 5 72.02 7.35 -33.81
CA ILE A 5 70.59 6.98 -33.70
C ILE A 5 70.07 6.55 -35.10
N PRO A 6 68.99 5.74 -35.18
CA PRO A 6 67.87 6.20 -36.02
C PRO A 6 66.47 5.91 -35.43
N ALA A 7 65.50 6.67 -35.96
CA ALA A 7 64.07 6.59 -35.71
C ALA A 7 63.31 5.93 -36.88
N THR A 8 62.10 5.43 -36.59
CA THR A 8 60.90 5.21 -37.44
C THR A 8 60.99 4.30 -38.68
N ASP A 9 60.23 3.19 -38.71
CA ASP A 9 58.88 3.14 -39.34
C ASP A 9 58.25 1.73 -39.38
N THR A 10 56.94 1.72 -39.07
CA THR A 10 55.78 0.93 -39.55
C THR A 10 55.99 -0.33 -40.42
N VAL A 11 55.32 -1.45 -40.04
CA VAL A 11 54.38 -2.29 -40.85
C VAL A 11 54.17 -3.66 -40.15
N ALA A 12 52.91 -4.00 -39.82
CA ALA A 12 52.36 -5.36 -39.77
C ALA A 12 50.83 -5.26 -39.54
N THR A 13 50.04 -5.16 -40.62
CA THR A 13 49.18 -6.22 -41.18
C THR A 13 48.42 -7.07 -40.15
N GLN A 14 47.10 -6.91 -40.25
CA GLN A 14 46.04 -7.55 -39.49
C GLN A 14 46.04 -9.08 -39.64
N THR A 15 45.63 -9.78 -38.59
CA THR A 15 44.99 -11.10 -38.70
C THR A 15 43.62 -11.00 -38.06
N LEU A 16 42.60 -11.03 -38.93
CA LEU A 16 41.19 -11.14 -38.62
C LEU A 16 40.93 -12.52 -38.00
N VAL A 17 40.40 -12.56 -36.77
CA VAL A 17 39.74 -13.75 -36.25
C VAL A 17 38.27 -13.38 -36.04
N THR A 18 37.47 -13.96 -36.93
CA THR A 18 36.02 -14.01 -36.94
C THR A 18 35.50 -14.50 -35.59
N GLY A 19 34.82 -13.61 -34.88
CA GLY A 19 34.02 -13.93 -33.70
C GLY A 19 32.59 -13.51 -33.98
N THR A 20 31.76 -14.51 -34.20
CA THR A 20 30.36 -14.47 -34.58
C THR A 20 29.51 -13.54 -33.71
N GLU A 21 28.81 -12.67 -34.43
CA GLU A 21 27.66 -11.86 -34.05
C GLU A 21 26.57 -12.68 -33.34
N GLY A 22 26.07 -12.13 -32.24
CA GLY A 22 25.04 -12.73 -31.39
C GLY A 22 24.81 -11.86 -30.16
N GLU A 23 24.55 -10.57 -30.39
CA GLU A 23 24.01 -9.65 -29.40
C GLU A 23 22.59 -10.11 -29.02
N PRO A 24 22.28 -10.47 -27.76
CA PRO A 24 20.89 -10.45 -27.34
C PRO A 24 20.54 -8.99 -27.06
N GLU A 25 19.82 -8.41 -28.01
CA GLU A 25 19.10 -7.15 -27.91
C GLU A 25 18.40 -7.09 -26.55
N ASN A 26 18.92 -6.27 -25.64
CA ASN A 26 18.38 -6.08 -24.30
C ASN A 26 17.21 -5.09 -24.36
N GLN A 27 16.22 -5.44 -25.18
CA GLN A 27 14.96 -4.73 -25.30
C GLN A 27 14.12 -5.09 -24.06
N PRO A 28 13.69 -4.13 -23.22
CA PRO A 28 12.82 -4.45 -22.11
C PRO A 28 11.47 -4.90 -22.66
N VAL A 29 11.23 -6.21 -22.64
CA VAL A 29 9.92 -6.78 -22.93
C VAL A 29 8.95 -6.19 -21.90
N PRO A 30 7.88 -5.50 -22.32
CA PRO A 30 6.90 -4.98 -21.39
C PRO A 30 6.18 -6.17 -20.76
N VAL A 31 6.54 -6.49 -19.52
CA VAL A 31 5.76 -7.44 -18.73
C VAL A 31 4.48 -6.73 -18.34
N SER A 32 3.37 -7.09 -19.00
CA SER A 32 2.03 -6.69 -18.59
C SER A 32 1.77 -7.15 -17.16
N VAL A 33 1.82 -6.21 -16.22
CA VAL A 33 1.35 -6.43 -14.86
C VAL A 33 -0.17 -6.25 -14.87
N ALA A 34 -0.89 -7.33 -14.62
CA ALA A 34 -2.34 -7.29 -14.50
C ALA A 34 -2.74 -6.44 -13.27
N PRO A 35 -3.84 -5.66 -13.35
CA PRO A 35 -4.40 -4.97 -12.19
C PRO A 35 -4.57 -5.96 -11.03
N ILE A 36 -4.13 -5.59 -9.83
CA ILE A 36 -4.38 -6.38 -8.62
C ILE A 36 -5.89 -6.40 -8.42
N GLN A 37 -6.51 -7.55 -8.70
CA GLN A 37 -7.92 -7.76 -8.49
C GLN A 37 -8.16 -7.74 -6.97
N LYS A 38 -8.59 -6.59 -6.43
CA LYS A 38 -9.07 -6.49 -5.06
C LYS A 38 -10.15 -7.56 -4.88
N LYS A 39 -9.94 -8.52 -3.98
CA LYS A 39 -10.95 -9.54 -3.65
C LYS A 39 -12.24 -8.80 -3.30
N LYS A 40 -13.27 -8.98 -4.11
CA LYS A 40 -14.59 -8.41 -3.86
C LYS A 40 -15.21 -9.18 -2.70
N TYR A 41 -15.02 -8.70 -1.48
CA TYR A 41 -15.91 -9.11 -0.39
C TYR A 41 -17.29 -8.56 -0.72
N THR A 42 -18.29 -9.45 -0.79
CA THR A 42 -19.66 -9.12 -1.15
C THR A 42 -20.17 -7.97 -0.29
N LYS A 43 -20.27 -6.77 -0.88
CA LYS A 43 -20.91 -5.61 -0.26
C LYS A 43 -22.28 -6.06 0.25
N LYS A 44 -22.58 -5.77 1.52
CA LYS A 44 -23.90 -6.02 2.11
C LYS A 44 -24.95 -5.37 1.19
N SER A 45 -25.80 -6.17 0.55
CA SER A 45 -26.89 -5.66 -0.28
C SER A 45 -28.07 -5.32 0.63
N VAL A 46 -28.49 -4.05 0.60
CA VAL A 46 -29.76 -3.61 1.19
C VAL A 46 -30.87 -4.08 0.25
N ARG A 47 -31.72 -5.01 0.70
CA ARG A 47 -32.94 -5.36 -0.02
C ARG A 47 -34.07 -4.49 0.54
N LEU A 48 -34.59 -3.61 -0.30
CA LEU A 48 -35.82 -2.87 -0.02
C LEU A 48 -36.98 -3.87 -0.16
N VAL A 49 -37.66 -4.19 0.93
CA VAL A 49 -38.95 -4.88 0.84
C VAL A 49 -39.95 -3.84 0.34
N LYS A 50 -40.52 -4.10 -0.82
CA LYS A 50 -41.61 -3.31 -1.38
C LYS A 50 -42.89 -4.08 -1.05
N ASP A 51 -43.63 -3.62 -0.05
CA ASP A 51 -45.01 -4.04 0.13
C ASP A 51 -45.89 -3.11 -0.73
N ASP A 52 -46.50 -3.69 -1.76
CA ASP A 52 -47.56 -3.07 -2.56
C ASP A 52 -48.89 -3.34 -1.84
N ASP A 53 -49.48 -2.32 -1.21
CA ASP A 53 -50.93 -2.22 -1.01
C ASP A 53 -51.31 -0.75 -0.73
N GLU A 54 -52.30 -0.24 -1.48
CA GLU A 54 -52.89 1.12 -1.42
C GLU A 54 -54.42 0.98 -1.22
N PRO A 55 -55.22 2.02 -0.84
CA PRO A 55 -54.93 3.31 -0.20
C PRO A 55 -55.76 3.58 1.07
N GLY A 56 -55.28 4.48 1.93
CA GLY A 56 -56.10 5.17 2.94
C GLY A 56 -55.37 6.42 3.46
N PRO A 57 -56.01 7.60 3.53
CA PRO A 57 -55.30 8.84 3.79
C PRO A 57 -55.17 9.07 5.30
N SER A 58 -53.95 9.30 5.80
CA SER A 58 -53.61 10.29 6.85
C SER A 58 -52.28 9.96 7.52
N GLN A 59 -51.47 11.01 7.70
CA GLN A 59 -50.25 11.14 8.50
C GLN A 59 -48.95 10.61 7.88
N GLU A 60 -48.21 11.56 7.32
CA GLU A 60 -46.78 11.49 7.00
C GLU A 60 -45.95 11.41 8.30
N GLU A 61 -45.72 10.20 8.81
CA GLU A 61 -44.48 9.88 9.53
C GLU A 61 -43.76 8.86 8.66
N GLU A 62 -42.72 9.31 7.94
CA GLU A 62 -41.83 8.42 7.20
C GLU A 62 -41.11 7.51 8.23
N PRO A 63 -41.31 6.18 8.20
CA PRO A 63 -40.50 5.29 9.02
C PRO A 63 -39.09 5.27 8.44
N GLU A 64 -38.10 5.67 9.25
CA GLU A 64 -36.69 5.46 8.91
C GLU A 64 -36.50 4.00 8.48
N PRO A 65 -35.87 3.72 7.32
CA PRO A 65 -35.68 2.35 6.89
C PRO A 65 -34.78 1.65 7.90
N GLU A 66 -35.35 0.76 8.73
CA GLU A 66 -34.59 -0.14 9.59
C GLU A 66 -33.73 -1.03 8.69
N VAL A 67 -32.48 -0.61 8.47
CA VAL A 67 -31.50 -1.33 7.66
C VAL A 67 -31.13 -2.61 8.40
N ILE A 68 -31.82 -3.71 8.08
CA ILE A 68 -31.48 -5.05 8.57
C ILE A 68 -30.14 -5.45 7.95
N THR A 69 -29.05 -5.08 8.62
CA THR A 69 -27.70 -5.49 8.22
C THR A 69 -27.57 -6.99 8.47
N ARG A 70 -27.37 -7.78 7.40
CA ARG A 70 -27.01 -9.19 7.55
C ARG A 70 -25.77 -9.28 8.44
N SER A 71 -25.85 -10.03 9.53
CA SER A 71 -24.70 -10.33 10.36
C SER A 71 -23.80 -11.33 9.64
N LEU A 72 -22.49 -11.17 9.75
CA LEU A 72 -21.53 -12.13 9.19
C LEU A 72 -21.68 -13.52 9.85
N SER A 73 -21.62 -14.56 9.03
CA SER A 73 -21.58 -15.95 9.49
C SER A 73 -20.23 -16.31 10.12
N GLN A 74 -20.22 -17.33 10.97
CA GLN A 74 -18.98 -17.82 11.59
C GLN A 74 -17.93 -18.29 10.56
N SER A 75 -18.35 -18.82 9.41
CA SER A 75 -17.45 -19.19 8.31
C SER A 75 -16.83 -17.96 7.64
N GLU A 76 -17.62 -16.95 7.32
CA GLU A 76 -17.11 -15.69 6.73
C GLU A 76 -16.07 -15.05 7.66
N LEU A 77 -16.33 -15.03 8.98
CA LEU A 77 -15.39 -14.50 9.96
C LEU A 77 -14.08 -15.29 10.04
N ARG A 78 -14.12 -16.62 9.87
CA ARG A 78 -12.90 -17.44 9.83
C ARG A 78 -12.07 -17.16 8.58
N ASP A 79 -12.73 -17.03 7.43
CA ASP A 79 -12.06 -16.74 6.17
C ASP A 79 -11.44 -15.34 6.18
N MET A 80 -12.17 -14.35 6.70
CA MET A 80 -11.66 -13.00 6.92
C MET A 80 -10.47 -13.00 7.88
N ARG A 81 -10.55 -13.71 9.00
CA ARG A 81 -9.40 -13.84 9.92
C ARG A 81 -8.17 -14.36 9.18
N LYS A 82 -8.32 -15.39 8.35
CA LYS A 82 -7.21 -15.94 7.56
C LYS A 82 -6.60 -14.91 6.60
N ASP A 83 -7.44 -14.13 5.92
CA ASP A 83 -7.00 -13.15 4.92
C ASP A 83 -6.35 -11.90 5.55
N PHE A 84 -6.76 -11.52 6.78
CA PHE A 84 -6.30 -10.30 7.46
C PHE A 84 -5.37 -10.54 8.66
N SER A 85 -5.07 -11.79 9.04
CA SER A 85 -4.11 -12.05 10.13
C SER A 85 -2.66 -11.76 9.69
N ARG A 86 -1.89 -11.11 10.56
CA ARG A 86 -0.44 -10.89 10.43
C ARG A 86 0.31 -12.21 10.42
N HIS A 87 1.21 -12.37 9.46
CA HIS A 87 2.06 -13.55 9.35
C HIS A 87 3.21 -13.50 10.39
N PRO A 88 3.74 -14.65 10.83
CA PRO A 88 4.92 -14.67 11.69
C PRO A 88 6.10 -13.93 11.04
N GLY A 89 6.74 -13.00 11.77
CA GLY A 89 7.86 -12.21 11.27
C GLY A 89 7.50 -11.06 10.32
N GLU A 90 6.23 -10.91 9.94
CA GLU A 90 5.76 -9.78 9.14
C GLU A 90 5.76 -8.49 9.96
N HIS A 91 6.32 -7.41 9.39
CA HIS A 91 6.30 -6.10 10.02
C HIS A 91 4.88 -5.55 10.09
N ILE A 92 4.55 -4.84 11.18
CA ILE A 92 3.18 -4.34 11.42
C ILE A 92 2.68 -3.43 10.29
N ILE A 93 3.54 -2.58 9.72
CA ILE A 93 3.17 -1.67 8.63
C ILE A 93 2.98 -2.42 7.31
N THR A 94 3.86 -3.38 7.00
CA THR A 94 3.71 -4.27 5.85
C THR A 94 2.40 -5.05 5.91
N TRP A 95 2.05 -5.54 7.10
CA TRP A 95 0.78 -6.21 7.35
C TRP A 95 -0.44 -5.30 7.12
N LEU A 96 -0.40 -4.05 7.59
CA LEU A 96 -1.47 -3.08 7.34
C LEU A 96 -1.62 -2.83 5.84
N LEU A 97 -0.53 -2.58 5.12
CA LEU A 97 -0.58 -2.39 3.67
C LEU A 97 -1.19 -3.61 2.96
N ARG A 98 -0.82 -4.82 3.38
CA ARG A 98 -1.46 -6.05 2.86
C ARG A 98 -2.96 -6.12 3.19
N CYS A 99 -3.38 -5.68 4.38
CA CYS A 99 -4.80 -5.58 4.70
C CYS A 99 -5.54 -4.61 3.77
N TRP A 100 -4.94 -3.44 3.48
CA TRP A 100 -5.46 -2.48 2.51
C TRP A 100 -5.60 -3.12 1.12
N ASP A 101 -4.53 -3.71 0.60
CA ASP A 101 -4.49 -4.34 -0.73
C ASP A 101 -5.51 -5.49 -0.85
N ASN A 102 -5.72 -6.21 0.25
CA ASN A 102 -6.75 -7.25 0.33
C ASN A 102 -8.17 -6.71 0.42
N GLY A 103 -8.40 -5.40 0.55
CA GLY A 103 -9.73 -4.79 0.54
C GLY A 103 -10.32 -4.52 1.92
N ALA A 104 -9.51 -4.35 2.97
CA ALA A 104 -9.98 -4.02 4.32
C ALA A 104 -10.86 -2.76 4.39
N SER A 105 -10.71 -1.83 3.44
CA SER A 105 -11.53 -0.62 3.34
C SER A 105 -12.96 -0.87 2.89
N SER A 106 -13.23 -2.00 2.23
CA SER A 106 -14.57 -2.38 1.77
C SER A 106 -15.34 -3.25 2.77
N LEU A 107 -14.68 -3.67 3.87
CA LEU A 107 -15.25 -4.58 4.84
C LEU A 107 -15.81 -3.82 6.05
N GLU A 108 -17.10 -3.52 6.02
CA GLU A 108 -17.82 -2.89 7.14
C GLU A 108 -18.16 -3.91 8.23
N LEU A 109 -17.73 -3.59 9.46
CA LEU A 109 -17.92 -4.44 10.64
C LEU A 109 -18.56 -3.63 11.75
N ASP A 110 -19.53 -4.19 12.45
CA ASP A 110 -19.96 -3.67 13.76
C ASP A 110 -18.97 -4.05 14.87
N GLY A 111 -19.14 -3.50 16.08
CA GLY A 111 -18.25 -3.80 17.20
C GLY A 111 -18.26 -5.26 17.65
N ARG A 112 -19.33 -6.03 17.40
CA ARG A 112 -19.41 -7.46 17.75
C ARG A 112 -18.70 -8.31 16.71
N GLU A 113 -18.96 -8.08 15.43
CA GLU A 113 -18.29 -8.74 14.30
C GLU A 113 -16.77 -8.53 14.40
N ALA A 114 -16.33 -7.29 14.68
CA ALA A 114 -14.92 -6.97 14.88
C ALA A 114 -14.29 -7.72 16.06
N LYS A 115 -15.01 -7.90 17.18
CA LYS A 115 -14.53 -8.74 18.30
C LYS A 115 -14.43 -10.21 17.93
N GLN A 116 -15.37 -10.72 17.12
CA GLN A 116 -15.39 -12.12 16.69
C GLN A 116 -14.26 -12.46 15.71
N LEU A 117 -13.72 -11.46 14.97
CA LEU A 117 -12.51 -11.66 14.18
C LEU A 117 -11.30 -12.09 15.03
N GLY A 118 -11.28 -11.81 16.33
CA GLY A 118 -10.23 -12.27 17.24
C GLY A 118 -8.86 -11.63 16.96
N SER A 119 -7.79 -12.41 17.13
CA SER A 119 -6.42 -11.90 16.95
C SER A 119 -6.03 -11.80 15.47
N LEU A 120 -5.81 -10.59 15.00
CA LEU A 120 -5.31 -10.31 13.65
C LEU A 120 -3.86 -9.87 13.71
N SER A 121 -3.53 -8.93 14.60
CA SER A 121 -2.20 -8.33 14.72
C SER A 121 -1.21 -9.22 15.47
N ARG A 122 -1.67 -10.23 16.23
CA ARG A 122 -0.86 -10.99 17.21
C ARG A 122 -0.35 -10.14 18.37
N GLU A 123 -0.96 -8.98 18.60
CA GLU A 123 -0.66 -8.08 19.71
C GLU A 123 -1.95 -7.78 20.45
N GLY A 124 -2.08 -8.27 21.68
CA GLY A 124 -3.34 -8.20 22.42
C GLY A 124 -3.89 -6.79 22.61
N GLY A 125 -3.02 -5.77 22.68
CA GLY A 125 -3.43 -4.37 22.75
C GLY A 125 -4.12 -3.88 21.48
N ILE A 126 -3.57 -4.19 20.31
CA ILE A 126 -4.14 -3.81 19.01
C ILE A 126 -5.41 -4.63 18.76
N ASP A 127 -5.37 -5.95 18.98
CA ASP A 127 -6.51 -6.84 18.74
C ASP A 127 -7.74 -6.45 19.58
N LYS A 128 -7.52 -6.05 20.84
CA LYS A 128 -8.60 -5.56 21.71
C LYS A 128 -9.16 -4.22 21.22
N ALA A 129 -8.30 -3.33 20.71
CA ALA A 129 -8.71 -2.01 20.22
C ALA A 129 -9.57 -2.11 18.93
N ILE A 130 -9.32 -3.09 18.05
CA ILE A 130 -10.09 -3.30 16.81
C ILE A 130 -11.59 -3.48 17.09
N GLY A 131 -11.90 -4.25 18.14
CA GLY A 131 -13.27 -4.52 18.59
C GLY A 131 -13.85 -3.50 19.58
N LYS A 132 -13.10 -2.46 19.97
CA LYS A 132 -13.50 -1.54 21.05
C LYS A 132 -14.65 -0.62 20.64
N LYS A 133 -14.61 -0.06 19.42
CA LYS A 133 -15.64 0.84 18.90
C LYS A 133 -16.90 0.05 18.51
N ALA A 134 -18.06 0.45 19.04
CA ALA A 134 -19.36 -0.17 18.75
C ALA A 134 -19.90 0.20 17.36
N GLN A 135 -19.66 1.44 16.92
CA GLN A 135 -20.05 1.97 15.61
C GLN A 135 -19.58 1.06 14.47
N ALA A 136 -20.40 0.90 13.43
CA ALA A 136 -20.00 0.22 12.19
C ALA A 136 -18.92 1.03 11.46
N LEU A 137 -17.78 0.40 11.21
CA LEU A 137 -16.62 1.00 10.54
C LEU A 137 -15.95 -0.06 9.68
N SER A 138 -15.33 0.39 8.58
CA SER A 138 -14.47 -0.47 7.79
C SER A 138 -13.34 -1.06 8.64
N LEU A 139 -12.94 -2.29 8.32
CA LEU A 139 -11.81 -2.95 8.96
C LEU A 139 -10.56 -2.06 8.87
N TRP A 140 -10.36 -1.37 7.75
CA TRP A 140 -9.25 -0.42 7.58
C TRP A 140 -9.25 0.71 8.62
N ARG A 141 -10.38 1.40 8.82
CA ARG A 141 -10.48 2.47 9.83
C ARG A 141 -10.27 1.94 11.25
N ARG A 142 -10.78 0.73 11.54
CA ARG A 142 -10.56 0.06 12.83
C ARG A 142 -9.09 -0.24 13.06
N LEU A 143 -8.39 -0.74 12.04
CA LEU A 143 -6.95 -1.02 12.10
C LEU A 143 -6.13 0.24 12.33
N LEU A 144 -6.35 1.31 11.56
CA LEU A 144 -5.64 2.59 11.74
C LEU A 144 -5.89 3.18 13.14
N SER A 145 -7.13 3.19 13.61
CA SER A 145 -7.47 3.67 14.96
C SER A 145 -6.77 2.85 16.05
N SER A 146 -6.73 1.52 15.90
CA SER A 146 -6.11 0.61 16.87
C SER A 146 -4.60 0.78 16.92
N MET A 147 -3.98 1.05 15.78
CA MET A 147 -2.56 1.36 15.66
C MET A 147 -2.22 2.67 16.37
N LYS A 148 -3.02 3.73 16.17
CA LYS A 148 -2.85 5.02 16.83
C LYS A 148 -3.01 4.91 18.35
N GLU A 149 -3.95 4.11 18.83
CA GLU A 149 -4.14 3.86 20.27
C GLU A 149 -2.93 3.12 20.88
N ARG A 150 -2.34 2.17 20.14
CA ARG A 150 -1.17 1.41 20.61
C ARG A 150 0.14 2.19 20.52
N TYR A 151 0.30 2.99 19.47
CA TYR A 151 1.50 3.76 19.16
C TYR A 151 1.11 5.23 18.98
N PRO A 152 0.97 6.01 20.08
CA PRO A 152 0.50 7.38 20.01
C PRO A 152 1.43 8.32 19.22
N PHE A 153 2.73 8.01 19.18
CA PHE A 153 3.73 8.82 18.48
C PHE A 153 4.20 8.16 17.20
N SER A 154 4.46 8.99 16.19
CA SER A 154 4.83 8.54 14.85
C SER A 154 6.09 7.69 14.83
N GLU A 155 7.00 7.97 15.75
CA GLU A 155 8.31 7.37 15.93
C GLU A 155 8.25 5.94 16.49
N ASP A 156 7.18 5.59 17.21
CA ASP A 156 7.03 4.31 17.88
C ASP A 156 6.65 3.18 16.91
N ALA A 157 5.94 3.52 15.83
CA ALA A 157 5.64 2.60 14.75
C ALA A 157 6.89 2.40 13.88
N VAL A 158 7.59 1.28 14.10
CA VAL A 158 8.80 0.94 13.38
C VAL A 158 8.47 0.51 11.93
N CYS A 159 8.59 1.45 10.99
CA CYS A 159 8.96 1.11 9.61
C CYS A 159 10.45 0.79 9.61
N ARG A 160 10.84 -0.49 9.56
CA ARG A 160 12.23 -0.84 9.26
C ARG A 160 12.37 -0.91 7.73
N PRO A 161 12.97 0.09 7.06
CA PRO A 161 13.42 -0.12 5.70
C PRO A 161 14.45 -1.25 5.69
N GLY A 162 14.14 -2.36 5.02
CA GLY A 162 15.20 -3.00 4.26
C GLY A 162 15.70 -2.01 3.22
N LYS A 163 16.99 -1.99 2.90
CA LYS A 163 17.44 -1.35 1.66
C LYS A 163 16.70 -2.06 0.53
N TRP A 164 15.75 -1.39 -0.12
CA TRP A 164 15.03 -1.99 -1.23
C TRP A 164 16.01 -2.18 -2.38
N THR A 165 15.90 -3.26 -3.15
CA THR A 165 16.87 -3.60 -4.21
C THR A 165 16.29 -3.48 -5.60
N THR A 166 14.96 -3.46 -5.72
CA THR A 166 14.22 -3.32 -6.97
C THR A 166 13.21 -2.19 -6.88
N MET A 167 12.71 -1.76 -8.03
CA MET A 167 11.75 -0.65 -8.11
C MET A 167 10.44 -0.95 -7.40
N GLU A 168 9.95 -2.18 -7.56
CA GLU A 168 8.72 -2.66 -6.93
C GLU A 168 8.85 -2.67 -5.41
N ARG A 169 10.02 -3.06 -4.89
CA ARG A 169 10.31 -2.98 -3.45
C ARG A 169 10.42 -1.52 -2.98
N GLY A 170 10.92 -0.62 -3.83
CA GLY A 170 10.91 0.82 -3.58
C GLY A 170 9.49 1.38 -3.49
N ILE A 171 8.64 1.10 -4.47
CA ILE A 171 7.22 1.51 -4.50
C ILE A 171 6.49 0.95 -3.27
N GLN A 172 6.68 -0.33 -2.96
CA GLN A 172 6.11 -0.94 -1.76
C GLN A 172 6.55 -0.20 -0.49
N TYR A 173 7.84 0.13 -0.37
CA TYR A 173 8.36 0.88 0.78
C TYR A 173 7.76 2.29 0.86
N LEU A 174 7.55 2.97 -0.27
CA LEU A 174 6.89 4.27 -0.31
C LEU A 174 5.44 4.18 0.19
N ARG A 175 4.68 3.16 -0.25
CA ARG A 175 3.32 2.89 0.24
C ARG A 175 3.30 2.56 1.74
N GLU A 176 4.29 1.82 2.24
CA GLU A 176 4.43 1.57 3.68
C GLU A 176 4.68 2.86 4.48
N LEU A 177 5.48 3.79 3.95
CA LEU A 177 5.65 5.10 4.57
C LEU A 177 4.33 5.89 4.59
N ALA A 178 3.52 5.80 3.53
CA ALA A 178 2.20 6.44 3.49
C ALA A 178 1.20 5.83 4.47
N VAL A 179 1.16 4.49 4.61
CA VAL A 179 0.36 3.83 5.64
C VAL A 179 0.74 4.33 7.03
N ARG A 180 2.02 4.55 7.30
CA ARG A 180 2.46 5.14 8.56
C ARG A 180 1.88 6.54 8.74
N GLU A 181 1.92 7.41 7.73
CA GLU A 181 1.30 8.75 7.82
C GLU A 181 -0.22 8.65 8.11
N LEU A 182 -0.92 7.74 7.42
CA LEU A 182 -2.35 7.50 7.62
C LEU A 182 -2.74 7.08 9.04
N VAL A 183 -1.87 6.35 9.75
CA VAL A 183 -2.11 5.99 11.16
C VAL A 183 -2.22 7.23 12.04
N TYR A 184 -1.44 8.28 11.76
CA TYR A 184 -1.36 9.48 12.59
C TYR A 184 -2.29 10.60 12.12
N TYR A 185 -2.80 10.52 10.89
CA TYR A 185 -3.93 11.32 10.46
C TYR A 185 -5.15 11.08 11.34
N ASP A 186 -6.08 12.03 11.30
CA ASP A 186 -7.35 11.88 11.98
C ASP A 186 -8.25 10.97 11.13
N PRO A 187 -8.49 9.70 11.53
CA PRO A 187 -9.29 8.78 10.73
C PRO A 187 -10.77 9.17 10.67
N ASP A 188 -11.21 10.07 11.54
CA ASP A 188 -12.58 10.58 11.59
C ASP A 188 -12.73 11.86 10.71
N ASN A 189 -11.63 12.41 10.20
CA ASN A 189 -11.66 13.51 9.24
C ASN A 189 -11.87 12.98 7.81
N ALA A 190 -13.10 13.13 7.29
CA ALA A 190 -13.48 12.70 5.96
C ALA A 190 -12.72 13.39 4.81
N GLN A 191 -12.04 14.51 5.07
CA GLN A 191 -11.26 15.25 4.07
C GLN A 191 -9.85 14.69 3.87
N LEU A 192 -9.41 13.74 4.70
CA LEU A 192 -8.09 13.13 4.58
C LEU A 192 -8.14 11.87 3.72
N PRO A 193 -7.10 11.63 2.90
CA PRO A 193 -7.02 10.42 2.11
C PRO A 193 -7.06 9.21 3.04
N THR A 194 -7.80 8.19 2.62
CA THR A 194 -7.85 6.90 3.31
C THR A 194 -7.04 5.84 2.56
N ASP A 195 -6.77 6.10 1.27
CA ASP A 195 -5.93 5.29 0.39
C ASP A 195 -4.45 5.67 0.55
N PRO A 196 -3.55 4.72 0.86
CA PRO A 196 -2.11 4.93 0.86
C PRO A 196 -1.55 5.52 -0.43
N ASP A 197 -2.17 5.23 -1.58
CA ASP A 197 -1.69 5.65 -2.90
C ASP A 197 -2.03 7.13 -3.18
N GLU A 198 -3.06 7.67 -2.53
CA GLU A 198 -3.48 9.07 -2.62
C GLU A 198 -2.76 9.99 -1.62
N VAL A 199 -1.98 9.42 -0.70
CA VAL A 199 -1.25 10.20 0.31
C VAL A 199 -0.21 11.09 -0.37
N ARG A 200 -0.20 12.38 -0.03
CA ARG A 200 0.84 13.31 -0.49
C ARG A 200 2.18 12.93 0.12
N CYS A 201 3.18 12.80 -0.73
CA CYS A 201 4.53 12.56 -0.29
C CYS A 201 5.02 13.74 0.57
N THR A 202 5.47 13.50 1.78
CA THR A 202 6.03 14.55 2.64
C THR A 202 7.54 14.61 2.47
N ARG A 203 8.18 15.77 2.73
CA ARG A 203 9.65 15.87 2.71
C ARG A 203 10.35 14.86 3.64
N PRO A 204 9.85 14.55 4.86
CA PRO A 204 10.38 13.46 5.67
C PRO A 204 10.23 12.08 5.02
N MET A 205 9.07 11.78 4.41
CA MET A 205 8.83 10.53 3.69
C MET A 205 9.81 10.37 2.52
N TRP A 206 9.95 11.40 1.69
CA TRP A 206 10.91 11.44 0.57
C TRP A 206 12.35 11.18 1.01
N ARG A 207 12.81 11.86 2.08
CA ARG A 207 14.16 11.64 2.62
C ARG A 207 14.40 10.20 3.08
N LYS A 208 13.40 9.56 3.70
CA LYS A 208 13.49 8.14 4.09
C LYS A 208 13.57 7.24 2.87
N PHE A 209 12.72 7.48 1.87
CA PHE A 209 12.70 6.76 0.60
C PHE A 209 14.05 6.82 -0.12
N VAL A 210 14.58 8.01 -0.39
CA VAL A 210 15.87 8.20 -1.10
C VAL A 210 17.04 7.58 -0.33
N ARG A 211 17.08 7.70 1.01
CA ARG A 211 18.16 7.11 1.83
C ARG A 211 18.15 5.58 1.86
N SER A 212 16.99 4.98 1.61
CA SER A 212 16.85 3.51 1.54
C SER A 212 17.16 2.94 0.16
N ALA A 213 17.38 3.80 -0.84
CA ALA A 213 17.65 3.41 -2.21
C ALA A 213 19.02 2.73 -2.39
N PRO A 214 19.14 1.74 -3.30
CA PRO A 214 20.42 1.28 -3.81
C PRO A 214 21.21 2.42 -4.44
N SER A 215 22.54 2.32 -4.39
CA SER A 215 23.44 3.28 -5.02
C SER A 215 23.17 3.47 -6.51
N SER A 216 22.67 2.45 -7.21
CA SER A 216 22.30 2.53 -8.64
C SER A 216 21.15 3.51 -8.92
N TYR A 217 20.25 3.74 -7.95
CA TYR A 217 19.09 4.61 -8.11
C TYR A 217 19.23 5.94 -7.35
N ALA A 218 20.21 6.05 -6.45
CA ALA A 218 20.38 7.21 -5.57
C ALA A 218 20.50 8.53 -6.34
N ASN A 219 21.25 8.55 -7.46
CA ASN A 219 21.43 9.76 -8.27
C ASN A 219 20.14 10.16 -9.00
N SER A 220 19.46 9.21 -9.64
CA SER A 220 18.20 9.47 -10.36
C SER A 220 17.11 9.98 -9.42
N LEU A 221 17.03 9.41 -8.22
CA LEU A 221 16.09 9.85 -7.18
C LEU A 221 16.47 11.20 -6.57
N ALA A 222 17.76 11.50 -6.42
CA ALA A 222 18.20 12.80 -5.91
C ALA A 222 17.89 13.95 -6.89
N VAL A 223 17.91 13.66 -8.19
CA VAL A 223 17.61 14.62 -9.26
C VAL A 223 16.10 14.77 -9.51
N MET A 224 15.29 13.77 -9.12
CA MET A 224 13.83 13.86 -9.22
C MET A 224 13.33 15.07 -8.44
N ASP A 225 12.89 16.09 -9.19
CA ASP A 225 12.68 17.42 -8.65
C ASP A 225 11.41 17.45 -7.80
N TRP A 226 11.55 17.94 -6.56
CA TRP A 226 10.45 18.18 -5.64
C TRP A 226 9.78 19.53 -5.88
N LYS A 227 10.20 20.30 -6.89
CA LYS A 227 9.85 21.71 -7.11
C LYS A 227 8.39 22.04 -7.49
N THR A 228 7.47 21.08 -7.50
CA THR A 228 6.04 21.43 -7.63
C THR A 228 5.57 22.14 -6.36
N GLU A 229 4.78 23.22 -6.51
CA GLU A 229 4.17 23.93 -5.36
C GLU A 229 3.30 23.00 -4.51
N GLU A 230 2.77 21.95 -5.13
CA GLU A 230 2.04 20.86 -4.50
C GLU A 230 2.88 19.58 -4.47
N ALA A 231 2.95 18.94 -3.30
CA ALA A 231 3.67 17.68 -3.14
C ALA A 231 2.98 16.54 -3.90
N PRO A 232 3.73 15.73 -4.68
CA PRO A 232 3.14 14.65 -5.46
C PRO A 232 2.55 13.55 -4.56
N THR A 233 1.53 12.83 -5.05
CA THR A 233 0.98 11.65 -4.35
C THR A 233 1.91 10.45 -4.45
N VAL A 234 1.68 9.42 -3.63
CA VAL A 234 2.41 8.14 -3.74
C VAL A 234 2.24 7.52 -5.11
N ASP A 235 1.03 7.54 -5.67
CA ASP A 235 0.74 7.02 -7.01
C ASP A 235 1.50 7.77 -8.11
N GLU A 236 1.54 9.11 -8.04
CA GLU A 236 2.31 9.92 -8.99
C GLU A 236 3.81 9.66 -8.92
N VAL A 237 4.34 9.49 -7.69
CA VAL A 237 5.75 9.12 -7.52
C VAL A 237 5.97 7.72 -8.08
N ALA A 238 5.11 6.74 -7.77
CA ALA A 238 5.20 5.38 -8.29
C ALA A 238 5.17 5.34 -9.83
N GLY A 239 4.33 6.17 -10.46
CA GLY A 239 4.25 6.29 -11.91
C GLY A 239 5.50 6.88 -12.57
N ARG A 240 6.29 7.69 -11.86
CA ARG A 240 7.59 8.22 -12.35
C ARG A 240 8.74 7.23 -12.20
N LEU A 241 8.53 6.19 -11.41
CA LEU A 241 9.53 5.18 -11.10
C LEU A 241 9.51 4.02 -12.12
N TRP A 242 8.51 4.00 -13.01
CA TRP A 242 8.33 3.05 -14.11
C TRP A 242 8.62 3.71 -15.45
#